data_AF-A0A7W1NKF7-F1
#
_entry.id   AF-A0A7W1NKF7-F1
#
_cell.length_a   1.000
_cell.length_b   1.000
_cell.length_c   1.000
_cell.angle_alpha   90.00
_cell.angle_beta   90.00
_cell.angle_gamma   90.00
#
_symmetry.space_group_name_H-M   'P 1'
#
loop_
_entity.id
_entity.type
_entity.pdbx_description
1 polymer ?
#
loop_
_entity_poly.entity_id
_entity_poly.type
_entity_poly.pdbx_seq_one_letter_code
_entity_poly.pdbx_strand_id
1 'polypeptide(L)' 'MTNQREQLAALQHQIWSDWVRHMFEVSTANPDGTVTIPSQYVQQWQHEINTDYITLSEEEKDGDRKQVDKITQLLESK' A
#
# COMPACT_ATOMS: atom_id res chain seq x y z
N MET A 1 -28.34 3.82 3.12
CA MET A 1 -27.64 2.67 2.52
C MET A 1 -26.41 3.22 1.82
N THR A 2 -25.21 2.98 2.34
CA THR A 2 -23.97 3.38 1.67
C THR A 2 -23.85 2.57 0.39
N ASN A 3 -23.64 3.23 -0.75
CA ASN A 3 -23.43 2.56 -2.03
C ASN A 3 -22.16 1.70 -1.93
N GLN A 4 -22.18 0.47 -2.44
CA GLN A 4 -21.02 -0.43 -2.48
C GLN A 4 -19.77 0.25 -3.05
N ARG A 5 -19.94 1.12 -4.05
CA ARG A 5 -18.87 1.95 -4.60
C ARG A 5 -18.21 2.83 -3.53
N GLU A 6 -18.99 3.46 -2.65
CA GLU A 6 -18.47 4.34 -1.60
C GLU A 6 -17.75 3.54 -0.50
N GLN A 7 -18.21 2.32 -0.21
CA GLN A 7 -17.52 1.44 0.73
C GLN A 7 -16.16 0.99 0.19
N LEU A 8 -16.11 0.58 -1.09
CA LEU A 8 -14.86 0.21 -1.75
C LEU A 8 -13.92 1.41 -1.89
N ALA A 9 -14.45 2.60 -2.21
CA ALA A 9 -13.66 3.82 -2.27
C ALA A 9 -13.07 4.20 -0.90
N ALA A 10 -13.84 4.06 0.18
CA ALA A 10 -13.37 4.28 1.54
C ALA A 10 -12.25 3.29 1.92
N LEU A 11 -12.40 2.00 1.58
CA LEU A 11 -11.36 1.01 1.80
C LEU A 11 -10.09 1.31 0.99
N GLN A 12 -10.23 1.64 -0.29
CA GLN A 12 -9.08 2.01 -1.14
C GLN A 12 -8.35 3.25 -0.60
N HIS A 13 -9.09 4.25 -0.12
CA HIS A 13 -8.50 5.44 0.48
C HIS A 13 -7.75 5.11 1.77
N GLN A 14 -8.27 4.19 2.59
CA GLN A 14 -7.58 3.70 3.78
C GLN A 14 -6.26 3.00 3.41
N ILE A 15 -6.29 2.08 2.43
CA ILE A 15 -5.09 1.36 1.95
C ILE A 15 -4.03 2.35 1.46
N TRP A 16 -4.41 3.31 0.63
CA TRP A 16 -3.51 4.36 0.16
C TRP A 16 -2.96 5.20 1.31
N SER A 17 -3.80 5.60 2.26
CA SER A 17 -3.39 6.41 3.41
C SER A 17 -2.41 5.68 4.33
N ASP A 18 -2.59 4.37 4.52
CA ASP A 18 -1.66 3.52 5.27
C ASP A 18 -0.28 3.47 4.59
N TRP A 19 -0.24 3.30 3.26
CA TRP A 19 1.00 3.34 2.49
C TRP A 19 1.71 4.70 2.55
N VAL A 20 0.96 5.80 2.41
CA VAL A 20 1.51 7.15 2.52
C VAL A 20 2.05 7.40 3.93
N ARG A 21 1.30 7.05 4.98
CA ARG A 21 1.77 7.16 6.36
C ARG A 21 3.07 6.38 6.57
N HIS A 22 3.13 5.13 6.12
CA HIS A 22 4.35 4.32 6.22
C HIS A 22 5.53 4.99 5.50
N MET A 23 5.34 5.52 4.30
CA MET A 23 6.38 6.23 3.56
C MET A 23 6.93 7.42 4.34
N PHE A 24 6.06 8.23 4.97
CA PHE A 24 6.49 9.34 5.81
C PHE A 24 7.16 8.86 7.11
N GLU A 25 6.66 7.80 7.74
CA GLU A 25 7.22 7.21 8.97
C GLU A 25 8.66 6.72 8.77
N VAL A 26 8.97 6.11 7.62
CA VAL A 26 10.33 5.63 7.33
C VAL A 26 11.25 6.72 6.77
N SER A 27 10.71 7.87 6.41
CA SER A 27 11.48 8.97 5.81
C SER A 27 11.95 9.98 6.85
N THR A 28 13.04 10.69 6.55
CA THR A 28 13.50 11.81 7.36
C THR A 28 12.88 13.10 6.83
N ALA A 29 12.16 13.84 7.68
CA ALA A 29 11.64 15.16 7.33
C ALA A 29 12.76 16.21 7.28
N ASN A 30 12.79 16.99 6.21
CA ASN A 30 13.78 18.03 5.98
C ASN A 30 13.25 19.43 6.36
N PRO A 31 14.12 20.40 6.64
CA PRO A 31 13.71 21.77 7.02
C PRO A 31 12.89 22.52 5.95
N ASP A 32 13.00 22.11 4.68
CA ASP A 32 12.29 22.71 3.54
C ASP A 32 10.90 22.08 3.29
N GLY A 33 10.46 21.18 4.17
CA GLY A 33 9.18 20.47 4.04
C GLY A 33 9.23 19.27 3.10
N THR A 34 10.39 18.93 2.54
CA THR A 34 10.59 17.67 1.81
C THR A 34 10.85 16.52 2.77
N VAL A 35 10.90 15.30 2.24
CA VAL A 35 11.37 14.12 2.99
C VAL A 35 12.48 13.41 2.22
N THR A 36 13.43 12.83 2.95
CA THR A 36 14.45 11.95 2.40
C THR A 36 14.09 10.51 2.73
N ILE A 37 13.80 9.73 1.70
CA ILE A 37 13.52 8.29 1.80
C ILE A 37 14.86 7.54 1.91
N PRO A 38 15.05 6.64 2.89
CA PRO A 38 16.26 5.83 2.99
C PRO A 38 16.45 4.98 1.74
N SER A 39 17.70 4.86 1.28
CA SER A 39 18.04 4.17 0.02
C SER A 39 17.56 2.72 -0.03
N GLN A 40 17.52 2.02 1.11
CA GLN A 40 17.01 0.64 1.18
C GLN A 40 15.54 0.54 0.75
N TYR A 41 14.68 1.46 1.18
CA TYR A 41 13.27 1.48 0.81
C TYR A 41 13.09 1.92 -0.64
N VAL A 42 13.89 2.89 -1.09
CA VAL A 42 13.91 3.31 -2.49
C VAL A 42 14.25 2.13 -3.41
N GLN A 43 15.27 1.34 -3.07
CA GLN A 43 15.67 0.16 -3.85
C GLN A 43 14.62 -0.94 -3.80
N GLN A 44 14.09 -1.24 -2.61
CA GLN A 44 13.04 -2.24 -2.44
C GLN A 44 11.79 -1.88 -3.23
N TRP A 45 11.23 -0.69 -3.05
CA TRP A 45 10.02 -0.28 -3.74
C TRP A 45 10.24 -0.18 -5.25
N GLN A 46 11.42 0.26 -5.72
CA GLN A 46 11.76 0.20 -7.14
C GLN A 46 11.82 -1.22 -7.67
N HIS A 47 12.32 -2.18 -6.89
CA HIS A 47 12.32 -3.59 -7.29
C HIS A 47 10.88 -4.11 -7.40
N GLU A 48 10.07 -3.91 -6.37
CA GLU A 48 8.69 -4.39 -6.29
C GLU A 48 7.82 -3.84 -7.42
N ILE A 49 7.85 -2.53 -7.69
CA ILE A 49 7.01 -1.93 -8.74
C ILE A 49 7.44 -2.27 -10.18
N ASN A 50 8.70 -2.69 -10.37
CA ASN A 50 9.25 -3.07 -11.69
C ASN A 50 9.28 -4.59 -11.90
N THR A 51 8.84 -5.38 -10.93
CA THR A 51 8.84 -6.84 -10.98
C THR A 51 7.41 -7.34 -11.12
N ASP A 52 7.16 -8.18 -12.12
CA ASP A 52 5.84 -8.78 -12.29
C ASP A 52 5.46 -9.59 -11.04
N TYR A 53 4.19 -9.52 -10.64
CA TYR A 53 3.68 -10.20 -9.42
C TYR A 53 4.08 -11.68 -9.36
N ILE A 54 4.06 -12.40 -10.49
CA ILE A 54 4.43 -13.82 -10.54
C ILE A 54 5.89 -14.09 -10.14
N THR A 55 6.76 -13.08 -10.29
CA THR A 55 8.20 -13.14 -10.06
C THR A 55 8.58 -12.65 -8.66
N LEU A 56 7.70 -11.92 -7.98
CA LEU A 56 7.88 -11.55 -6.57
C LEU A 56 8.04 -12.79 -5.69
N SER A 57 8.82 -12.64 -4.61
CA SER A 57 8.91 -13.63 -3.55
C SER A 57 7.58 -13.79 -2.83
N GLU A 58 7.39 -14.91 -2.13
CA GLU A 58 6.16 -15.13 -1.37
C GLU A 58 5.98 -14.14 -0.21
N GLU A 59 7.08 -13.58 0.31
CA GLU A 59 7.04 -12.54 1.32
C GLU A 59 6.52 -11.22 0.75
N GLU A 60 7.04 -10.79 -0.41
CA GLU A 60 6.59 -9.56 -1.09
C GLU A 60 5.10 -9.66 -1.48
N LYS A 61 4.67 -10.80 -2.02
CA LYS A 61 3.26 -11.04 -2.36
C LYS A 61 2.32 -11.02 -1.15
N ASP A 62 2.83 -11.25 0.06
CA ASP A 62 2.00 -11.33 1.26
C ASP A 62 1.32 -9.99 1.58
N GLY A 63 2.00 -8.89 1.30
CA GLY A 63 1.43 -7.54 1.39
C GLY A 63 0.23 -7.37 0.47
N ASP A 64 0.37 -7.76 -0.80
CA ASP A 64 -0.69 -7.68 -1.81
C ASP A 64 -1.89 -8.54 -1.44
N ARG A 65 -1.65 -9.80 -1.06
CA ARG A 65 -2.70 -10.74 -0.65
C ARG A 65 -3.51 -10.19 0.52
N LYS A 66 -2.87 -9.63 1.54
CA LYS A 66 -3.56 -9.00 2.68
C LYS A 66 -4.46 -7.84 2.26
N GLN A 67 -4.10 -7.05 1.24
CA GLN A 67 -4.98 -5.99 0.75
C GLN A 67 -6.16 -6.57 -0.04
N VAL A 68 -5.92 -7.59 -0.86
CA VAL A 68 -6.98 -8.31 -1.59
C VAL A 68 -7.96 -8.96 -0.62
N ASP A 69 -7.50 -9.56 0.47
CA ASP A 69 -8.37 -10.19 1.47
C ASP A 69 -9.36 -9.20 2.09
N LYS A 70 -8.94 -7.95 2.34
CA LYS A 70 -9.83 -6.88 2.82
C LYS A 70 -10.91 -6.54 1.79
N ILE A 71 -10.55 -6.50 0.51
CA ILE A 71 -11.49 -6.22 -0.59
C ILE A 71 -12.50 -7.36 -0.69
N THR A 72 -12.03 -8.60 -0.71
CA THR A 72 -12.86 -9.80 -0.78
C THR A 72 -13.84 -9.87 0.39
N GLN A 73 -13.36 -9.61 1.62
CA GLN A 73 -14.22 -9.58 2.81
C GLN A 73 -15.37 -8.58 2.67
N LEU A 74 -15.12 -7.38 2.13
CA LEU A 74 -16.16 -6.37 1.92
C LEU A 74 -17.15 -6.75 0.81
N LEU A 75 -16.69 -7.46 -0.22
CA LEU A 75 -17.55 -7.95 -1.31
C LEU A 75 -18.43 -9.12 -0.88
N GLU A 76 -17.93 -9.97 0.01
CA GLU A 76 -18.62 -11.16 0.51
C GLU A 76 -19.52 -10.88 1.72
N SER A 77 -19.31 -9.76 2.43
CA SER A 77 -20.20 -9.29 3.49
C SER A 77 -21.52 -8.80 2.88
N LYS A 78 -22.49 -9.72 2.75
CA LYS A 78 -23.89 -9.42 2.40
C LYS A 78 -24.67 -8.90 3.59
#